data_AF-A0A848K5I5-F1
#
_entry.id   AF-A0A848K5I5-F1
#
_cell.length_a   1.000
_cell.length_b   1.000
_cell.length_c   1.000
_cell.angle_alpha   90.00
_cell.angle_beta   90.00
_cell.angle_gamma   90.00
#
_symmetry.space_group_name_H-M   'P 1'
#
loop_
_entity.id
_entity.type
_entity.pdbx_description
1 polymer ?
#
loop_
_entity_poly.entity_id
_entity_poly.type
_entity_poly.pdbx_seq_one_letter_code
_entity_poly.pdbx_strand_id
1 'polypeptide(L)'
;MTDHSEAAQIAPEAIARWTGLAQDAPLRIALTRTDLDNLLLGLRTLAIGQSELAAALVAHLNQDPGACHEAVMHAGELSRAAFGRINAFAGAVMAGAVPER
;
A
#
# COMPACT_ATOMS: atom_id res chain seq x y z
N MET A 1 10.25 -0.19 -20.55
CA MET A 1 10.89 -1.02 -19.51
C MET A 1 10.13 -0.70 -18.23
N THR A 2 9.07 -1.45 -17.94
CA THR A 2 8.24 -1.21 -16.75
C THR A 2 8.94 -1.89 -15.59
N ASP A 3 9.57 -1.11 -14.71
CA ASP A 3 10.00 -1.58 -13.40
C ASP A 3 8.77 -2.18 -12.72
N HIS A 4 8.72 -3.51 -12.73
CA HIS A 4 7.86 -4.24 -11.82
C HIS A 4 8.52 -4.04 -10.47
N SER A 5 8.23 -2.91 -9.83
CA SER A 5 8.60 -2.70 -8.44
C SER A 5 7.89 -3.81 -7.69
N GLU A 6 8.61 -4.92 -7.47
CA GLU A 6 8.23 -5.91 -6.49
C GLU A 6 7.85 -5.14 -5.24
N ALA A 7 6.68 -5.47 -4.67
CA ALA A 7 6.27 -4.87 -3.42
C ALA A 7 7.45 -5.02 -2.45
N ALA A 8 7.90 -3.90 -1.86
CA ALA A 8 9.06 -3.92 -0.97
C ALA A 8 8.87 -5.04 0.05
N GLN A 9 9.65 -6.12 -0.10
CA GLN A 9 9.57 -7.24 0.82
C GLN A 9 10.13 -6.77 2.15
N ILE A 10 9.32 -6.89 3.20
CA ILE A 10 9.74 -6.54 4.55
C ILE A 10 10.88 -7.49 4.94
N ALA A 11 11.99 -6.94 5.43
CA ALA A 11 13.15 -7.72 5.83
C ALA A 11 12.74 -8.78 6.88
N PRO A 12 13.13 -10.07 6.71
CA PRO A 12 12.76 -11.15 7.64
C PRO A 12 13.13 -10.86 9.09
N GLU A 13 14.23 -10.16 9.35
CA GLU A 13 14.68 -9.81 10.69
C GLU A 13 13.77 -8.78 11.36
N ALA A 14 13.20 -7.85 10.57
CA ALA A 14 12.23 -6.89 11.06
C ALA A 14 10.93 -7.59 11.45
N ILE A 15 10.48 -8.56 10.64
CA ILE A 15 9.32 -9.41 10.95
C ILE A 15 9.58 -10.20 12.23
N ALA A 16 10.72 -10.89 12.33
CA ALA A 16 11.05 -11.72 13.49
C ALA A 16 11.05 -10.91 14.79
N ARG A 17 11.69 -9.73 14.80
CA ARG A 17 11.63 -8.81 15.96
C ARG A 17 10.21 -8.38 16.27
N TRP A 18 9.45 -7.93 15.27
CA TRP A 18 8.07 -7.47 15.45
C TRP A 18 7.18 -8.56 16.05
N THR A 19 7.28 -9.79 15.55
CA THR A 19 6.52 -10.94 16.06
C THR A 19 6.94 -11.39 17.45
N GLY A 20 8.15 -11.02 17.90
CA GLY A 20 8.64 -11.31 19.25
C GLY A 20 8.22 -10.30 20.30
N LEU A 21 7.61 -9.16 19.91
CA LEU A 21 7.08 -8.16 20.85
C LEU A 21 5.76 -8.66 21.45
N ALA A 22 5.53 -8.36 22.74
CA ALA A 22 4.22 -8.58 23.33
C ALA A 22 3.17 -7.70 22.62
N GLN A 23 1.96 -8.21 22.44
CA GLN A 23 0.90 -7.52 21.67
C GLN A 23 0.50 -6.17 22.25
N ASP A 24 0.67 -6.01 23.57
CA ASP A 24 0.35 -4.83 24.37
C ASP A 24 1.61 -4.05 24.80
N ALA A 25 2.80 -4.41 24.30
CA ALA A 25 4.02 -3.69 24.61
C ALA A 25 3.93 -2.24 24.08
N PRO A 26 4.19 -1.22 24.91
CA PRO A 26 4.30 0.14 24.42
C PRO A 26 5.52 0.24 23.49
N LEU A 27 5.34 0.90 22.34
CA LEU A 27 6.36 1.00 21.29
C LEU A 27 6.66 2.46 20.98
N ARG A 28 7.96 2.74 20.84
CA ARG A 28 8.45 3.95 20.16
C ARG A 28 8.85 3.58 18.74
N ILE A 29 8.33 4.32 17.77
CA ILE A 29 8.57 4.06 16.34
C ILE A 29 9.33 5.25 15.75
N ALA A 30 10.51 4.98 15.18
CA ALA A 30 11.26 5.97 14.41
C ALA A 30 10.86 5.91 12.94
N LEU A 31 10.23 6.97 12.43
CA LEU A 31 9.82 7.10 11.03
C LEU A 31 10.47 8.32 10.39
N THR A 32 10.84 8.18 9.13
CA THR A 32 11.24 9.30 8.28
C THR A 32 10.00 9.93 7.64
N ARG A 33 10.17 11.14 7.09
CA ARG A 33 9.12 11.75 6.25
C ARG A 33 8.76 10.85 5.05
N THR A 34 9.74 10.21 4.42
CA THR A 34 9.51 9.33 3.27
C THR A 34 8.60 8.16 3.61
N ASP A 35 8.70 7.62 4.83
CA ASP A 35 7.81 6.55 5.30
C ASP A 35 6.37 7.05 5.39
N LEU A 36 6.16 8.27 5.92
CA LEU A 36 4.85 8.90 5.97
C LEU A 36 4.31 9.24 4.57
N ASP A 37 5.16 9.72 3.68
CA ASP A 37 4.79 10.00 2.28
C ASP A 37 4.34 8.71 1.58
N ASN A 38 4.99 7.57 1.84
CA ASN A 38 4.57 6.26 1.34
C ASN A 38 3.15 5.90 1.78
N LEU A 39 2.81 6.10 3.06
CA LEU A 39 1.45 5.87 3.55
C LEU A 39 0.45 6.81 2.88
N LEU A 40 0.71 8.12 2.89
CA LEU A 40 -0.22 9.13 2.39
C LEU A 40 -0.47 8.98 0.89
N LEU A 41 0.59 8.80 0.11
CA LEU A 41 0.49 8.60 -1.34
C LEU A 41 -0.13 7.24 -1.67
N GLY A 42 0.17 6.20 -0.88
CA GLY A 42 -0.46 4.88 -1.01
C GLY A 42 -1.99 4.96 -0.82
N LEU A 43 -2.44 5.55 0.30
CA LEU A 43 -3.86 5.74 0.59
C LEU A 43 -4.57 6.58 -0.48
N ARG A 44 -3.95 7.70 -0.89
CA ARG A 44 -4.50 8.52 -1.98
C ARG A 44 -4.64 7.73 -3.29
N THR A 45 -3.64 6.93 -3.63
CA THR A 45 -3.66 6.11 -4.85
C THR A 45 -4.75 5.04 -4.79
N LEU A 46 -4.99 4.42 -3.63
CA LEU A 46 -6.12 3.51 -3.43
C LEU A 46 -7.47 4.21 -3.64
N ALA A 47 -7.66 5.40 -3.08
CA ALA A 47 -8.91 6.15 -3.23
C ALA A 47 -9.20 6.52 -4.70
N ILE A 48 -8.16 6.84 -5.47
CA ILE A 48 -8.28 7.06 -6.92
C ILE A 48 -8.67 5.74 -7.61
N GLY A 49 -8.00 4.63 -7.30
CA GLY A 49 -8.34 3.31 -7.85
C GLY A 49 -9.77 2.86 -7.54
N GLN A 50 -10.30 3.18 -6.36
CA GLN A 50 -11.70 2.93 -6.03
C GLN A 50 -12.66 3.77 -6.89
N SER A 51 -12.27 5.00 -7.23
CA SER A 51 -13.05 5.85 -8.12
C SER A 51 -13.06 5.30 -9.56
N GLU A 52 -11.94 4.75 -10.03
CA GLU A 52 -11.85 4.03 -11.31
C GLU A 52 -12.76 2.79 -11.33
N LEU A 53 -12.83 2.02 -10.23
CA LEU A 53 -13.78 0.90 -10.14
C LEU A 53 -15.24 1.35 -10.20
N ALA A 54 -15.58 2.50 -9.59
CA ALA A 54 -16.91 3.08 -9.71
C ALA A 54 -17.20 3.50 -11.16
N ALA A 55 -16.23 4.08 -11.87
CA ALA A 55 -16.34 4.40 -13.29
C ALA A 55 -16.53 3.13 -14.15
N ALA A 56 -15.79 2.06 -13.86
CA ALA A 56 -15.96 0.76 -14.51
C ALA A 56 -17.39 0.21 -14.34
N LEU A 57 -17.95 0.30 -13.13
CA LEU A 57 -19.33 -0.11 -12.87
C LEU A 57 -20.33 0.71 -13.71
N VAL A 58 -20.17 2.03 -13.77
CA VAL A 58 -21.01 2.90 -14.61
C VAL A 58 -20.90 2.53 -16.08
N ALA A 59 -19.69 2.31 -16.60
CA ALA A 59 -19.47 1.89 -17.98
C ALA A 59 -20.10 0.52 -18.28
N HIS A 60 -20.00 -0.44 -17.35
CA HIS A 60 -20.66 -1.73 -17.47
C HIS A 60 -22.18 -1.61 -17.55
N LEU A 61 -22.79 -0.78 -16.69
CA LEU A 61 -24.23 -0.52 -16.71
C LEU A 61 -24.70 0.14 -18.01
N ASN A 62 -23.84 0.96 -18.62
CA ASN A 62 -24.09 1.60 -19.92
C ASN A 62 -23.77 0.70 -21.12
N GLN A 63 -23.41 -0.57 -20.90
CA GLN A 63 -22.99 -1.51 -21.95
C GLN A 63 -21.81 -0.99 -22.79
N ASP A 64 -20.90 -0.25 -22.17
CA ASP A 64 -19.63 0.19 -22.77
C ASP A 64 -18.47 -0.71 -22.27
N PRO A 65 -18.18 -1.81 -22.97
CA PRO A 65 -17.13 -2.74 -22.55
C PRO A 65 -15.72 -2.14 -22.68
N GLY A 66 -15.52 -1.16 -23.56
CA GLY A 66 -14.22 -0.52 -23.78
C GLY A 66 -13.83 0.33 -22.57
N ALA A 67 -14.70 1.27 -22.19
CA ALA A 67 -14.49 2.11 -21.02
C ALA A 67 -14.46 1.29 -19.72
N CYS A 68 -15.27 0.24 -19.62
CA CYS A 68 -15.25 -0.67 -18.47
C CYS A 68 -13.89 -1.36 -18.33
N HIS A 69 -13.36 -1.93 -19.42
CA HIS A 69 -12.07 -2.61 -19.40
C HIS A 69 -10.92 -1.67 -19.04
N GLU A 70 -10.88 -0.47 -19.64
CA GLU A 70 -9.87 0.54 -19.37
C GLU A 70 -9.85 0.94 -17.89
N ALA A 71 -11.03 1.25 -17.34
CA ALA A 71 -11.15 1.65 -15.94
C ALA A 71 -10.75 0.53 -14.96
N VAL A 72 -11.09 -0.73 -15.24
CA VAL A 72 -10.64 -1.88 -14.42
C VAL A 72 -9.11 -2.03 -14.47
N MET A 73 -8.51 -1.93 -15.66
CA MET A 73 -7.06 -2.05 -15.82
C MET A 73 -6.33 -0.94 -15.06
N HIS A 74 -6.81 0.30 -15.19
CA HIS A 74 -6.25 1.45 -14.49
C HIS A 74 -6.40 1.31 -12.97
N ALA A 75 -7.56 0.87 -12.47
CA ALA A 75 -7.76 0.57 -11.05
C ALA A 75 -6.79 -0.49 -10.52
N GLY A 76 -6.51 -1.53 -11.32
CA GLY A 76 -5.55 -2.58 -10.98
C GLY A 76 -4.10 -2.08 -10.90
N GLU A 77 -3.69 -1.19 -11.81
CA GLU A 77 -2.38 -0.54 -11.78
C GLU A 77 -2.22 0.36 -10.54
N LEU A 78 -3.21 1.20 -10.27
CA LEU A 78 -3.24 2.06 -9.08
C LEU A 78 -3.18 1.23 -7.79
N SER A 79 -3.92 0.14 -7.72
CA SER A 79 -3.91 -0.77 -6.57
C SER A 79 -2.53 -1.37 -6.34
N ARG A 80 -1.86 -1.88 -7.39
CA ARG A 80 -0.48 -2.42 -7.29
C ARG A 80 0.51 -1.35 -6.82
N ALA A 81 0.44 -0.15 -7.39
CA ALA A 81 1.30 0.96 -7.02
C ALA A 81 1.05 1.45 -5.58
N ALA A 82 -0.19 1.39 -5.10
CA ALA A 82 -0.52 1.73 -3.73
C ALA A 82 -0.04 0.68 -2.73
N PHE A 83 -0.23 -0.61 -3.04
CA PHE A 83 0.22 -1.71 -2.18
C PHE A 83 1.73 -1.68 -1.98
N GLY A 84 2.52 -1.42 -3.02
CA GLY A 84 3.97 -1.28 -2.88
C GLY A 84 4.37 -0.23 -1.85
N ARG A 85 3.70 0.93 -1.85
CA ARG A 85 3.96 2.02 -0.90
C ARG A 85 3.49 1.70 0.52
N ILE A 86 2.30 1.13 0.67
CA ILE A 86 1.76 0.74 1.97
C ILE A 86 2.64 -0.33 2.62
N ASN A 87 3.12 -1.31 1.83
CA ASN A 87 4.06 -2.32 2.32
C ASN A 87 5.42 -1.73 2.70
N ALA A 88 5.92 -0.74 1.94
CA ALA A 88 7.14 -0.02 2.32
C ALA A 88 6.98 0.70 3.67
N PHE A 89 5.86 1.38 3.88
CA PHE A 89 5.54 2.00 5.18
C PHE A 89 5.43 0.96 6.31
N ALA A 90 4.71 -0.15 6.08
CA ALA A 90 4.58 -1.22 7.06
C ALA A 90 5.96 -1.80 7.43
N GLY A 91 6.83 -2.00 6.44
CA GLY A 91 8.21 -2.43 6.66
C GLY A 91 9.01 -1.44 7.51
N ALA A 92 8.87 -0.14 7.25
CA ALA A 92 9.52 0.91 8.05
C ALA A 92 9.02 0.92 9.51
N VAL A 93 7.71 0.75 9.73
CA VAL A 93 7.13 0.61 11.07
C VAL A 93 7.72 -0.59 11.81
N MET A 94 7.76 -1.76 11.17
CA MET A 94 8.31 -2.97 11.79
C MET A 94 9.81 -2.86 12.05
N ALA A 95 10.55 -2.21 11.16
CA ALA A 95 12.00 -2.03 11.29
C ALA A 95 12.36 -1.01 12.38
N GLY A 96 11.56 0.06 12.51
CA GLY A 96 11.81 1.19 13.41
C GLY A 96 11.19 1.07 14.79
N ALA A 97 10.34 0.07 15.03
CA ALA A 97 9.71 -0.15 16.31
C ALA A 97 10.66 -0.75 17.35
N VAL A 98 10.70 -0.13 18.52
CA VAL A 98 11.44 -0.61 19.70
C VAL A 98 10.56 -0.47 20.96
N PRO A 99 10.72 -1.36 21.96
CA PRO A 99 10.01 -1.23 23.24
C PRO A 99 10.28 0.13 23.90
N GLU A 100 9.22 0.75 24.42
CA GLU A 100 9.32 1.89 25.31
C GLU A 100 9.93 1.41 26.65
N ARG A 101 10.96 2.10 27.15
CA ARG A 101 11.68 1.72 28.37
C ARG A 101 11.00 2.29 29.61
#